data_AF-A0A9W2WWD2-F1
#
_entry.id   AF-A0A9W2WWD2-F1
#
_cell.length_a   1.000
_cell.length_b   1.000
_cell.length_c   1.000
_cell.angle_alpha   90.00
_cell.angle_beta   90.00
_cell.angle_gamma   90.00
#
_symmetry.space_group_name_H-M   'P 1'
#
loop_
_entity.id
_entity.type
_entity.pdbx_description
1 polymer ?
#
loop_
_entity_poly.entity_id
_entity_poly.type
_entity_poly.pdbx_seq_one_letter_code
_entity_poly.pdbx_strand_id
1 'polypeptide(L)'
;MARERSNFESYSMCYEHVLEHARQKLCQKEQELDIIRRGHSPPEDKAGQIAELSHNMIMEVTALRTRLMDLEEETLDLKKQIRKEVQEEYEALVQALFVTCLHIKAQLLKELDHRVTQEALHRQQLDLMKIASMEKLLEDVEQQEQHLQLLTEEAKRASKLGQLQQKKIQGELRQVTPVRGSKSGCTSHSCFIFPLSFPCLSCIHSGVPHLCHSQKQQENGNIYTWVIVQAACDER
;
A
#
# COMPACT_ATOMS: atom_id res chain seq x y z
N MET A 1 -46.12 -140.40 5.34
CA MET A 1 -44.83 -140.28 4.61
C MET A 1 -45.01 -139.98 3.12
N ALA A 2 -45.95 -140.60 2.38
CA ALA A 2 -46.12 -140.33 0.95
C ALA A 2 -46.61 -138.91 0.64
N ARG A 3 -47.54 -138.38 1.44
CA ARG A 3 -48.09 -137.03 1.29
C ARG A 3 -47.04 -135.94 1.52
N GLU A 4 -46.21 -136.10 2.55
CA GLU A 4 -45.17 -135.14 2.90
C GLU A 4 -44.07 -135.07 1.84
N ARG A 5 -43.72 -136.22 1.25
CA ARG A 5 -42.78 -136.30 0.11
C ARG A 5 -43.34 -135.61 -1.13
N SER A 6 -44.59 -135.89 -1.51
CA SER A 6 -45.25 -135.23 -2.64
C SER A 6 -45.37 -133.71 -2.43
N ASN A 7 -45.68 -133.28 -1.20
CA ASN A 7 -45.71 -131.86 -0.85
C ASN A 7 -44.32 -131.22 -0.99
N PHE A 8 -43.27 -131.86 -0.44
CA PHE A 8 -41.91 -131.37 -0.53
C PHE A 8 -41.44 -131.26 -1.98
N GLU A 9 -41.68 -132.27 -2.81
CA GLU A 9 -41.36 -132.26 -4.24
C GLU A 9 -42.09 -131.14 -4.98
N SER A 10 -43.38 -130.92 -4.69
CA SER A 10 -44.18 -129.86 -5.30
C SER A 10 -43.65 -128.46 -4.93
N TYR A 11 -43.30 -128.24 -3.66
CA TYR A 11 -42.69 -126.98 -3.22
C TYR A 11 -41.29 -126.80 -3.79
N SER A 12 -40.47 -127.85 -3.79
CA SER A 12 -39.10 -127.82 -4.34
C SER A 12 -39.13 -127.42 -5.81
N MET A 13 -39.97 -128.06 -6.62
CA MET A 13 -40.14 -127.70 -8.04
C MET A 13 -40.66 -126.27 -8.23
N CYS A 14 -41.57 -125.80 -7.37
CA CYS A 14 -42.08 -124.43 -7.45
C CYS A 14 -40.97 -123.41 -7.17
N TYR A 15 -40.16 -123.62 -6.12
CA TYR A 15 -39.06 -122.73 -5.79
C TYR A 15 -37.95 -122.76 -6.84
N GLU A 16 -37.62 -123.93 -7.40
CA GLU A 16 -36.64 -124.04 -8.48
C GLU A 16 -37.05 -123.22 -9.71
N HIS A 17 -38.30 -123.34 -10.16
CA HIS A 17 -38.79 -122.53 -11.29
C HIS A 17 -38.75 -121.03 -11.02
N VAL A 18 -39.14 -120.58 -9.81
CA VAL A 18 -39.08 -119.15 -9.45
C VAL A 18 -37.64 -118.65 -9.44
N LEU A 19 -36.70 -119.46 -8.90
CA LEU A 19 -35.29 -119.12 -8.86
C LEU A 19 -34.66 -119.07 -10.24
N GLU A 20 -34.97 -120.02 -11.12
CA GLU A 20 -34.48 -120.02 -12.50
C GLU A 20 -35.01 -118.82 -13.29
N HIS A 21 -36.30 -118.52 -13.15
CA HIS A 21 -36.89 -117.33 -13.77
C HIS A 21 -36.24 -116.03 -13.25
N ALA A 22 -35.96 -115.94 -11.95
CA ALA A 22 -35.26 -114.79 -11.36
C ALA A 22 -33.82 -114.66 -11.90
N ARG A 23 -33.09 -115.78 -12.02
CA ARG A 23 -31.74 -115.80 -12.59
C ARG A 23 -31.73 -115.35 -14.05
N GLN A 24 -32.65 -115.85 -14.86
CA GLN A 24 -32.75 -115.47 -16.26
C GLN A 24 -33.04 -113.97 -16.42
N LYS A 25 -33.95 -113.43 -15.60
CA LYS A 25 -34.29 -112.00 -15.63
C LYS A 25 -33.14 -111.12 -15.17
N LEU A 26 -32.36 -111.57 -14.18
CA LEU A 26 -31.13 -110.90 -13.75
C LEU A 26 -30.10 -110.88 -14.88
N CYS A 27 -29.81 -112.03 -15.51
CA CYS A 27 -28.88 -112.09 -16.63
C CYS A 27 -29.31 -111.19 -17.79
N GLN A 28 -30.62 -111.13 -18.08
CA GLN A 28 -31.15 -110.22 -19.10
C GLN A 28 -30.92 -108.75 -18.73
N LYS A 29 -31.16 -108.36 -17.47
CA LYS A 29 -30.95 -106.99 -16.99
C LYS A 29 -29.47 -106.62 -16.93
N GLU A 30 -28.60 -107.56 -16.57
CA GLU A 30 -27.16 -107.37 -16.62
C GLU A 30 -26.68 -107.12 -18.05
N GLN A 31 -27.19 -107.86 -19.03
CA GLN A 31 -26.89 -107.63 -20.44
C GLN A 31 -27.44 -106.28 -20.95
N GLU A 32 -28.66 -105.90 -20.58
CA GLU A 32 -29.21 -104.57 -20.91
C GLU A 32 -28.35 -103.44 -20.32
N LEU A 33 -27.95 -103.55 -19.06
CA LEU A 33 -27.05 -102.60 -18.41
C LEU A 33 -25.69 -102.54 -19.07
N ASP A 34 -25.16 -103.68 -19.51
CA ASP A 34 -23.89 -103.78 -20.18
C ASP A 34 -23.93 -103.19 -21.60
N ILE A 35 -25.04 -103.35 -22.34
CA ILE A 35 -25.29 -102.65 -23.61
C ILE A 35 -25.35 -101.14 -23.39
N ILE A 36 -26.05 -100.67 -22.35
CA ILE A 36 -26.12 -99.24 -22.00
C ILE A 36 -24.73 -98.72 -21.64
N ARG A 37 -23.95 -99.45 -20.83
CA ARG A 37 -22.57 -99.08 -20.47
C ARG A 37 -21.58 -99.15 -21.61
N ARG A 38 -21.83 -99.96 -22.65
CA ARG A 38 -21.01 -100.01 -23.86
C ARG A 38 -21.45 -99.00 -24.93
N GLY A 39 -22.74 -98.67 -24.98
CA GLY A 39 -23.32 -97.66 -25.87
C GLY A 39 -23.11 -96.23 -25.40
N HIS A 40 -23.03 -96.03 -24.08
CA HIS A 40 -22.30 -94.91 -23.52
C HIS A 40 -20.81 -95.24 -23.64
N SER A 41 -20.08 -94.54 -24.51
CA SER A 41 -18.66 -94.31 -24.19
C SER A 41 -18.61 -93.79 -22.74
N PRO A 42 -17.51 -93.99 -21.98
CA PRO A 42 -17.31 -93.18 -20.78
C PRO A 42 -17.60 -91.71 -21.15
N PRO A 43 -18.00 -90.83 -20.22
CA PRO A 43 -17.83 -89.42 -20.46
C PRO A 43 -16.31 -89.18 -20.57
N GLU A 44 -15.74 -89.56 -21.69
CA GLU A 44 -14.34 -89.47 -22.07
C GLU A 44 -14.08 -87.99 -22.11
N ASP A 45 -13.38 -87.54 -21.08
CA ASP A 45 -12.60 -86.32 -21.04
C ASP A 45 -13.39 -84.99 -21.05
N LYS A 46 -14.65 -84.92 -21.48
CA LYS A 46 -15.42 -83.66 -21.52
C LYS A 46 -15.62 -83.05 -20.13
N ALA A 47 -15.94 -83.86 -19.12
CA ALA A 47 -16.09 -83.38 -17.75
C ALA A 47 -14.73 -82.96 -17.14
N GLY A 48 -13.65 -83.65 -17.51
CA GLY A 48 -12.28 -83.29 -17.13
C GLY A 48 -11.84 -81.98 -17.75
N GLN A 49 -12.04 -81.82 -19.07
CA GLN A 49 -11.77 -80.58 -19.82
C GLN A 49 -12.59 -79.39 -19.28
N ILE A 50 -13.86 -79.59 -18.93
CA ILE A 50 -14.68 -78.54 -18.31
C ILE A 50 -14.15 -78.19 -16.92
N ALA A 51 -13.74 -79.17 -16.12
CA ALA A 51 -13.17 -78.94 -14.79
C ALA A 51 -11.81 -78.22 -14.87
N GLU A 52 -10.95 -78.60 -15.81
CA GLU A 52 -9.65 -77.96 -16.08
C GLU A 52 -9.84 -76.52 -16.57
N LEU A 53 -10.73 -76.29 -17.53
CA LEU A 53 -11.06 -74.93 -17.99
C LEU A 53 -11.62 -74.08 -16.85
N SER A 54 -12.54 -74.63 -16.06
CA SER A 54 -13.12 -73.95 -14.90
C SER A 54 -12.05 -73.61 -13.86
N HIS A 55 -11.11 -74.53 -13.61
CA HIS A 55 -10.00 -74.31 -12.69
C HIS A 55 -9.08 -73.18 -13.19
N ASN A 56 -8.70 -73.22 -14.47
CA ASN A 56 -7.88 -72.17 -15.09
C ASN A 56 -8.55 -70.80 -15.01
N MET A 57 -9.85 -70.71 -15.32
CA MET A 57 -10.62 -69.48 -15.17
C MET A 57 -10.66 -69.00 -13.71
N ILE A 58 -10.86 -69.91 -12.75
CA ILE A 58 -10.85 -69.57 -11.32
C ILE A 58 -9.47 -69.03 -10.90
N MET A 59 -8.38 -69.63 -11.38
CA MET A 59 -7.03 -69.15 -11.12
C MET A 59 -6.80 -67.75 -11.69
N GLU A 60 -7.20 -67.51 -12.95
CA GLU A 60 -7.08 -66.19 -13.57
C GLU A 60 -7.91 -65.13 -12.84
N VAL A 61 -9.17 -65.44 -12.51
CA VAL A 61 -10.03 -64.55 -11.72
C VAL A 61 -9.41 -64.28 -10.35
N THR A 62 -8.82 -65.29 -9.71
CA THR A 62 -8.15 -65.11 -8.41
C THR A 62 -6.92 -64.23 -8.55
N ALA A 63 -6.08 -64.45 -9.56
CA ALA A 63 -4.91 -63.60 -9.83
C ALA A 63 -5.30 -62.15 -10.13
N LEU A 64 -6.37 -61.93 -10.91
CA LEU A 64 -6.89 -60.59 -11.19
C LEU A 64 -7.47 -59.93 -9.94
N ARG A 65 -8.17 -60.69 -9.08
CA ARG A 65 -8.67 -60.18 -7.79
C ARG A 65 -7.54 -59.76 -6.87
N THR A 66 -6.47 -60.56 -6.75
CA THR A 66 -5.30 -60.19 -5.96
C THR A 66 -4.67 -58.90 -6.48
N ARG A 67 -4.42 -58.79 -7.80
CA ARG A 67 -3.87 -57.57 -8.38
C ARG A 67 -4.76 -56.35 -8.17
N LEU A 68 -6.08 -56.51 -8.23
CA LEU A 68 -7.02 -55.43 -7.97
C LEU A 68 -6.93 -54.96 -6.52
N MET A 69 -6.85 -55.89 -5.56
CA MET A 69 -6.67 -55.55 -4.15
C MET A 69 -5.34 -54.81 -3.90
N ASP A 70 -4.25 -55.28 -4.51
CA ASP A 70 -2.94 -54.63 -4.38
C ASP A 70 -2.99 -53.19 -4.92
N LEU A 71 -3.61 -52.96 -6.08
CA LEU A 71 -3.78 -51.62 -6.67
C LEU A 71 -4.71 -50.72 -5.85
N GLU A 72 -5.76 -51.27 -5.25
CA GLU A 72 -6.63 -50.52 -4.34
C GLU A 72 -5.89 -50.07 -3.08
N GLU A 73 -5.04 -50.93 -2.51
CA GLU A 73 -4.16 -50.61 -1.38
C GLU A 73 -3.15 -49.52 -1.74
N GLU A 74 -2.42 -49.66 -2.86
CA GLU A 74 -1.51 -48.63 -3.37
C GLU A 74 -2.22 -47.29 -3.58
N THR A 75 -3.44 -47.30 -4.13
CA THR A 75 -4.24 -46.09 -4.32
C THR A 75 -4.58 -45.41 -2.99
N LEU A 76 -4.92 -46.19 -1.96
CA LEU A 76 -5.20 -45.67 -0.63
C LEU A 76 -3.95 -45.07 0.02
N ASP A 77 -2.81 -45.71 -0.14
CA ASP A 77 -1.55 -45.25 0.42
C ASP A 77 -1.02 -44.01 -0.29
N LEU A 78 -1.09 -43.95 -1.61
CA LEU A 78 -0.80 -42.74 -2.38
C LEU A 78 -1.70 -41.57 -1.96
N LYS A 79 -3.00 -41.81 -1.75
CA LYS A 79 -3.92 -40.78 -1.25
C LYS A 79 -3.53 -40.29 0.14
N LYS A 80 -3.07 -41.17 1.04
CA LYS A 80 -2.58 -40.77 2.37
C LYS A 80 -1.31 -39.95 2.24
N GLN A 81 -0.38 -40.39 1.40
CA GLN A 81 0.90 -39.73 1.16
C GLN A 81 0.71 -38.33 0.58
N ILE A 82 -0.09 -38.17 -0.48
CA ILE A 82 -0.38 -36.86 -1.08
C ILE A 82 -0.99 -35.91 -0.04
N ARG A 83 -1.95 -36.37 0.78
CA ARG A 83 -2.52 -35.53 1.84
C ARG A 83 -1.47 -35.09 2.86
N LYS A 84 -0.54 -35.98 3.21
CA LYS A 84 0.56 -35.68 4.13
C LYS A 84 1.53 -34.66 3.53
N GLU A 85 1.98 -34.88 2.29
CA GLU A 85 2.90 -33.98 1.58
C GLU A 85 2.30 -32.58 1.42
N VAL A 86 1.05 -32.49 0.98
CA VAL A 86 0.34 -31.19 0.85
C VAL A 86 0.23 -30.49 2.20
N GLN A 87 -0.06 -31.22 3.27
CA GLN A 87 -0.14 -30.65 4.61
C GLN A 87 1.23 -30.11 5.07
N GLU A 88 2.30 -30.88 4.88
CA GLU A 88 3.66 -30.49 5.24
C GLU A 88 4.14 -29.27 4.44
N GLU A 89 3.90 -29.25 3.12
CA GLU A 89 4.20 -28.10 2.26
C GLU A 89 3.42 -26.85 2.66
N TYR A 90 2.14 -27.00 2.97
CA TYR A 90 1.30 -25.90 3.43
C TYR A 90 1.79 -25.33 4.77
N GLU A 91 2.11 -26.19 5.73
CA GLU A 91 2.64 -25.77 7.03
C GLU A 91 3.98 -25.04 6.88
N ALA A 92 4.90 -25.59 6.07
CA ALA A 92 6.18 -24.95 5.79
C ALA A 92 6.00 -23.57 5.14
N LEU A 93 5.08 -23.46 4.18
CA LEU A 93 4.75 -22.20 3.52
C LEU A 93 4.19 -21.16 4.50
N VAL A 94 3.24 -21.55 5.34
CA VAL A 94 2.64 -20.66 6.35
C VAL A 94 3.70 -20.17 7.34
N GLN A 95 4.58 -21.06 7.79
CA GLN A 95 5.69 -20.69 8.68
C GLN A 95 6.63 -19.69 8.00
N ALA A 96 7.03 -19.95 6.74
CA ALA A 96 7.90 -19.05 5.98
C ALA A 96 7.26 -17.68 5.75
N LEU A 97 5.97 -17.65 5.40
CA LEU A 97 5.21 -16.41 5.25
C LEU A 97 5.16 -15.64 6.57
N PHE A 98 4.88 -16.31 7.69
CA PHE A 98 4.80 -15.65 8.99
C PHE A 98 6.14 -15.04 9.41
N VAL A 99 7.24 -15.78 9.27
CA VAL A 99 8.59 -15.29 9.56
C VAL A 99 8.93 -14.08 8.69
N THR A 100 8.64 -14.15 7.39
CA THR A 100 8.91 -13.06 6.44
C THR A 100 8.08 -11.82 6.78
N CYS A 101 6.79 -11.98 7.08
CA CYS A 101 5.91 -10.89 7.50
C CYS A 101 6.41 -10.20 8.78
N LEU A 102 6.83 -10.98 9.78
CA LEU A 102 7.40 -10.44 11.01
C LEU A 102 8.70 -9.69 10.75
N HIS A 103 9.56 -10.22 9.87
CA HIS A 103 10.81 -9.59 9.50
C HIS A 103 10.58 -8.23 8.84
N ILE A 104 9.70 -8.17 7.83
CA ILE A 104 9.33 -6.94 7.12
C ILE A 104 8.73 -5.92 8.11
N LYS A 105 7.79 -6.36 8.97
CA LYS A 105 7.18 -5.48 9.98
C LYS A 105 8.23 -4.90 10.92
N ALA A 106 9.18 -5.71 11.38
CA ALA A 106 10.25 -5.25 12.26
C ALA A 106 11.19 -4.25 11.57
N GLN A 107 11.51 -4.45 10.30
CA GLN A 107 12.30 -3.50 9.52
C GLN A 107 11.58 -2.17 9.34
N LEU A 108 10.31 -2.20 8.96
CA LEU A 108 9.50 -0.98 8.79
C LEU A 108 9.36 -0.20 10.10
N LEU A 109 9.18 -0.87 11.23
CA LEU A 109 9.12 -0.21 12.53
C LEU A 109 10.44 0.46 12.89
N LYS A 110 11.58 -0.19 12.62
CA LYS A 110 12.91 0.41 12.85
C LYS A 110 13.14 1.63 11.96
N GLU A 111 12.77 1.53 10.68
CA GLU A 111 12.92 2.64 9.74
C GLU A 111 12.02 3.84 10.12
N LEU A 112 10.78 3.56 10.53
CA LEU A 112 9.86 4.60 11.00
C LEU A 112 10.40 5.30 12.25
N ASP A 113 10.90 4.54 13.22
CA ASP A 113 11.50 5.09 14.45
C ASP A 113 12.72 5.96 14.12
N HIS A 114 13.59 5.49 13.23
CA HIS A 114 14.74 6.28 12.77
C HIS A 114 14.32 7.59 12.09
N ARG A 115 13.30 7.55 11.22
CA ARG A 115 12.78 8.75 10.55
C ARG A 115 12.17 9.73 11.54
N VAL A 116 11.35 9.25 12.47
CA VAL A 116 10.70 10.11 13.49
C VAL A 116 11.74 10.78 14.38
N THR A 117 12.76 10.05 14.82
CA THR A 117 13.85 10.61 15.63
C THR A 117 14.67 11.63 14.85
N GLN A 118 15.00 11.36 13.59
CA GLN A 118 15.71 12.29 12.72
C GLN A 118 14.91 13.59 12.48
N GLU A 119 13.62 13.47 12.18
CA GLU A 119 12.74 14.64 12.00
C GLU A 119 12.61 15.47 13.29
N ALA A 120 12.51 14.82 14.45
CA ALA A 120 12.46 15.51 15.73
C ALA A 120 13.75 16.29 16.02
N LEU A 121 14.91 15.68 15.77
CA LEU A 121 16.21 16.35 15.89
C LEU A 121 16.33 17.54 14.93
N HIS A 122 15.91 17.36 13.67
CA HIS A 122 15.95 18.44 12.68
C HIS A 122 15.04 19.61 13.07
N ARG A 123 13.83 19.34 13.55
CA ARG A 123 12.92 20.38 14.08
C ARG A 123 13.52 21.11 15.28
N GLN A 124 14.08 20.37 16.24
CA GLN A 124 14.72 20.95 17.42
C GLN A 124 15.90 21.86 17.03
N GLN A 125 16.71 21.45 16.06
CA GLN A 125 17.83 22.28 15.58
C GLN A 125 17.33 23.60 14.96
N LEU A 126 16.28 23.54 14.14
CA LEU A 126 15.66 24.74 13.58
C LEU A 126 15.08 25.65 14.66
N ASP A 127 14.45 25.10 15.69
CA ASP A 127 13.88 25.89 16.77
C ASP A 127 14.97 26.56 17.62
N LEU A 128 16.08 25.87 17.89
CA LEU A 128 17.26 26.48 18.52
C LEU A 128 17.82 27.65 17.69
N MET A 129 17.92 27.47 16.37
CA MET A 129 18.40 28.54 15.48
C MET A 129 17.44 29.74 15.46
N LYS A 130 16.13 29.49 15.46
CA LYS A 130 15.11 30.56 15.55
C LYS A 130 15.19 31.31 16.87
N ILE A 131 15.35 30.60 17.99
CA ILE A 131 15.48 31.20 19.32
C ILE A 131 16.71 32.10 19.35
N ALA A 132 17.89 31.59 18.97
CA ALA A 132 19.13 32.38 18.96
C ALA A 132 19.04 33.61 18.03
N SER A 133 18.39 33.46 16.87
CA SER A 133 18.15 34.59 15.97
C SER A 133 17.20 35.63 16.57
N MET A 134 16.18 35.19 17.31
CA MET A 134 15.21 36.08 17.94
C MET A 134 15.81 36.79 19.16
N GLU A 135 16.62 36.10 19.96
CA GLU A 135 17.38 36.69 21.07
C GLU A 135 18.27 37.83 20.59
N LYS A 136 19.03 37.62 19.51
CA LYS A 136 19.86 38.68 18.92
C LYS A 136 19.05 39.89 18.47
N LEU A 137 17.88 39.67 17.84
CA LEU A 137 17.02 40.77 17.41
C LEU A 137 16.45 41.54 18.61
N LEU A 138 16.11 40.85 19.71
CA LEU A 138 15.65 41.48 20.93
C LEU A 138 16.76 42.35 21.55
N GLU A 139 17.99 41.86 21.59
CA GLU A 139 19.15 42.67 22.03
C GLU A 139 19.34 43.92 21.17
N ASP A 140 19.25 43.80 19.83
CA ASP A 140 19.37 44.93 18.91
C ASP A 140 18.25 45.97 19.11
N VAL A 141 17.01 45.52 19.34
CA VAL A 141 15.85 46.39 19.63
C VAL A 141 16.05 47.11 20.95
N GLU A 142 16.52 46.41 21.99
CA GLU A 142 16.80 47.02 23.29
C GLU A 142 17.89 48.09 23.18
N GLN A 143 18.97 47.84 22.42
CA GLN A 143 20.01 48.83 22.16
C GLN A 143 19.48 50.05 21.38
N GLN A 144 18.64 49.82 20.36
CA GLN A 144 18.00 50.92 19.61
C GLN A 144 17.09 51.76 20.50
N GLU A 145 16.34 51.14 21.42
CA GLU A 145 15.50 51.86 22.36
C GLU A 145 16.34 52.75 23.29
N GLN A 146 17.42 52.22 23.86
CA GLN A 146 18.35 52.99 24.69
C GLN A 146 18.94 54.19 23.92
N HIS A 147 19.34 53.99 22.66
CA HIS A 147 19.85 55.06 21.81
C HIS A 147 18.79 56.14 21.51
N LEU A 148 17.54 55.73 21.23
CA LEU A 148 16.43 56.65 21.01
C LEU A 148 16.11 57.48 22.26
N GLN A 149 16.21 56.89 23.45
CA GLN A 149 16.04 57.62 24.71
C GLN A 149 17.09 58.73 24.86
N LEU A 150 18.36 58.43 24.56
CA LEU A 150 19.44 59.43 24.59
C LEU A 150 19.19 60.59 23.62
N LEU A 151 18.89 60.30 22.35
CA LEU A 151 18.58 61.31 21.34
C LEU A 151 17.36 62.16 21.72
N THR A 152 16.34 61.53 22.31
CA THR A 152 15.14 62.22 22.78
C THR A 152 15.48 63.23 23.89
N GLU A 153 16.35 62.85 24.83
CA GLU A 153 16.82 63.76 25.88
C GLU A 153 17.69 64.90 25.32
N GLU A 154 18.56 64.62 24.35
CA GLU A 154 19.33 65.65 23.65
C GLU A 154 18.43 66.64 22.89
N ALA A 155 17.41 66.14 22.18
CA ALA A 155 16.44 66.98 21.49
C ALA A 155 15.64 67.85 22.47
N LYS A 156 15.24 67.31 23.63
CA LYS A 156 14.60 68.09 24.70
C LYS A 156 15.52 69.19 25.23
N ARG A 157 16.82 68.90 25.45
CA ARG A 157 17.82 69.89 25.87
C ARG A 157 18.00 70.98 24.82
N ALA A 158 18.15 70.61 23.54
CA ALA A 158 18.29 71.54 22.42
C ALA A 158 17.04 72.43 22.27
N SER A 159 15.83 71.86 22.40
CA SER A 159 14.56 72.61 22.38
C SER A 159 14.48 73.63 23.50
N LYS A 160 14.83 73.25 24.75
CA LYS A 160 14.90 74.20 25.88
C LYS A 160 15.89 75.34 25.59
N LEU A 161 17.06 75.02 25.06
CA LEU A 161 18.07 76.02 24.69
C LEU A 161 17.55 76.97 23.60
N GLY A 162 16.89 76.42 22.58
CA GLY A 162 16.25 77.17 21.50
C GLY A 162 15.14 78.10 22.01
N GLN A 163 14.28 77.63 22.93
CA GLN A 163 13.28 78.47 23.57
C GLN A 163 13.91 79.62 24.37
N LEU A 164 15.01 79.37 25.08
CA LEU A 164 15.74 80.43 25.81
C LEU A 164 16.35 81.45 24.84
N GLN A 165 16.98 80.99 23.76
CA GLN A 165 17.49 81.88 22.71
C GLN A 165 16.37 82.69 22.04
N GLN A 166 15.22 82.09 21.75
CA GLN A 166 14.08 82.79 21.17
C GLN A 166 13.49 83.83 22.11
N LYS A 167 13.37 83.54 23.41
CA LYS A 167 12.99 84.52 24.43
C LYS A 167 14.00 85.68 24.52
N LYS A 168 15.30 85.38 24.44
CA LYS A 168 16.36 86.39 24.40
C LYS A 168 16.21 87.30 23.18
N ILE A 169 16.07 86.73 21.98
CA ILE A 169 15.87 87.48 20.73
C ILE A 169 14.59 88.31 20.78
N GLN A 170 13.48 87.79 21.31
CA GLN A 170 12.23 88.53 21.45
C GLN A 170 12.36 89.71 22.43
N GLY A 171 13.15 89.55 23.49
CA GLY A 171 13.49 90.63 24.43
C GLY A 171 14.39 91.70 23.79
N GLU A 172 15.36 91.30 22.98
CA GLU A 172 16.22 92.21 22.21
C GLU A 172 15.42 92.97 21.13
N LEU A 173 14.47 92.32 20.45
CA LEU A 173 13.61 92.94 19.43
C LEU A 173 12.65 93.99 20.01
N ARG A 174 12.18 93.81 21.26
CA ARG A 174 11.35 94.82 21.95
C ARG A 174 12.11 96.09 22.33
N GLN A 175 13.45 96.08 22.23
CA GLN A 175 14.30 97.26 22.43
C GLN A 175 14.79 97.91 21.12
N VAL A 176 14.39 97.37 19.96
CA VAL A 176 14.66 98.01 18.66
C VAL A 176 13.49 98.96 18.34
N THR A 177 13.74 100.26 18.42
CA THR A 177 12.81 101.30 17.95
C THR A 177 12.60 101.15 16.43
N PRO A 178 11.38 101.30 15.87
CA PRO A 178 11.18 101.24 14.43
C PRO A 178 11.90 102.41 13.76
N VAL A 179 12.99 102.11 13.04
CA VAL A 179 13.60 103.10 12.15
C VAL A 179 12.63 103.27 10.97
N ARG A 180 11.94 104.40 10.98
CA ARG A 180 11.14 104.91 9.87
C ARG A 180 12.10 105.26 8.73
N GLY A 181 12.39 104.28 7.89
CA GLY A 181 13.16 104.43 6.66
C GLY A 181 12.25 104.90 5.53
N SER A 182 12.45 106.14 5.11
CA SER A 182 11.75 106.90 4.09
C SER A 182 11.44 106.14 2.79
N LYS A 183 10.26 106.45 2.24
CA LYS A 183 9.95 106.32 0.81
C LYS A 183 11.09 106.95 0.00
N SER A 184 11.79 106.16 -0.79
CA SER A 184 12.45 106.65 -2.01
C SER A 184 11.98 105.78 -3.16
N GLY A 185 11.37 106.41 -4.15
CA GLY A 185 11.08 105.77 -5.42
C GLY A 185 12.40 105.48 -6.12
N CYS A 186 12.61 104.24 -6.52
CA CYS A 186 13.59 103.88 -7.53
C CYS A 186 12.87 103.10 -8.63
N THR A 187 12.63 103.79 -9.74
CA THR A 187 12.39 103.19 -11.05
C THR A 187 13.69 102.58 -11.54
N SER A 188 13.80 101.26 -11.56
CA SER A 188 14.57 100.55 -12.61
C SER A 188 14.42 99.04 -12.43
N HIS A 189 14.19 98.40 -13.57
CA HIS A 189 14.07 96.97 -13.73
C HIS A 189 15.38 96.26 -13.36
N SER A 190 15.31 95.18 -12.59
CA SER A 190 15.92 93.86 -12.91
C SER A 190 16.00 92.97 -11.67
N CYS A 191 15.45 91.75 -11.83
CA CYS A 191 15.80 90.44 -11.26
C CYS A 191 16.37 90.36 -9.81
N PHE A 192 15.92 89.45 -8.94
CA PHE A 192 15.92 88.00 -9.14
C PHE A 192 14.97 87.30 -8.15
N ILE A 193 14.48 86.17 -8.63
CA ILE A 193 13.49 85.27 -8.05
C ILE A 193 14.09 84.46 -6.87
N PHE A 194 13.30 84.35 -5.80
CA PHE A 194 13.37 83.35 -4.72
C PHE A 194 13.60 81.91 -5.22
N PRO A 195 14.37 81.05 -4.53
CA PRO A 195 14.08 79.62 -4.51
C PRO A 195 13.10 79.35 -3.35
N LEU A 196 11.89 79.88 -3.46
CA LEU A 196 10.72 79.30 -2.81
C LEU A 196 10.17 78.34 -3.85
N SER A 197 10.33 77.04 -3.58
CA SER A 197 9.67 75.96 -4.28
C SER A 197 8.16 76.13 -4.16
N PHE A 198 7.57 77.01 -4.96
CA PHE A 198 6.13 77.02 -5.21
C PHE A 198 5.82 76.00 -6.31
N PRO A 199 4.72 75.24 -6.17
CA PRO A 199 4.33 74.21 -7.12
C PRO A 199 3.94 74.83 -8.48
N CYS A 200 4.04 74.04 -9.56
CA CYS A 200 3.72 74.54 -10.90
C CYS A 200 2.22 74.88 -11.03
N LEU A 201 1.87 75.83 -11.90
CA LEU A 201 0.47 76.28 -12.08
C LEU A 201 -0.49 75.14 -12.51
N SER A 202 0.02 74.01 -13.01
CA SER A 202 -0.77 72.80 -13.30
C SER A 202 -1.18 72.02 -12.03
N CYS A 203 -0.53 72.24 -10.90
CA CYS A 203 -0.76 71.51 -9.63
C CYS A 203 -1.87 72.11 -8.77
N ILE A 204 -2.33 73.33 -9.06
CA ILE A 204 -3.28 74.06 -8.21
C ILE A 204 -4.71 73.50 -8.34
N HIS A 205 -4.99 72.67 -9.36
CA HIS A 205 -6.35 72.14 -9.59
C HIS A 205 -6.60 70.67 -9.19
N SER A 206 -5.62 69.91 -8.69
CA SER A 206 -5.81 68.45 -8.49
C SER A 206 -5.55 67.87 -7.10
N GLY A 207 -5.06 68.63 -6.11
CA GLY A 207 -5.08 68.21 -4.69
C GLY A 207 -4.32 66.93 -4.28
N VAL A 208 -3.52 66.33 -5.16
CA VAL A 208 -2.69 65.14 -4.88
C VAL A 208 -1.22 65.53 -4.88
N PRO A 209 -0.38 65.11 -3.91
CA PRO A 209 1.05 65.38 -3.92
C PRO A 209 1.77 64.58 -5.02
N HIS A 210 2.63 65.23 -5.80
CA HIS A 210 3.47 64.60 -6.83
C HIS A 210 4.92 65.07 -6.70
N LEU A 211 5.86 64.18 -7.02
CA LEU A 211 7.29 64.49 -7.10
C LEU A 211 7.64 64.95 -8.51
N CYS A 212 8.05 66.21 -8.65
CA CYS A 212 8.58 66.73 -9.91
C CYS A 212 10.10 66.58 -9.94
N HIS A 213 10.62 65.87 -10.95
CA HIS A 213 12.05 65.88 -11.28
C HIS A 213 12.29 66.72 -12.53
N SER A 214 13.23 67.66 -12.45
CA SER A 214 13.67 68.47 -13.59
C SER A 214 15.07 68.03 -13.97
N GLN A 215 15.23 67.52 -15.19
CA GLN A 215 16.50 67.09 -15.72
C GLN A 215 16.83 67.92 -16.97
N LYS A 216 17.99 68.57 -16.95
CA LYS A 216 18.49 69.37 -18.08
C LYS A 216 19.39 68.49 -18.94
N GLN A 217 19.13 68.45 -20.24
CA GLN A 217 19.99 67.75 -21.20
C GLN A 217 20.34 68.70 -22.35
N GLN A 218 21.60 68.68 -22.77
CA GLN A 218 22.15 69.59 -23.78
C GLN A 218 22.51 68.79 -25.02
N GLU A 219 21.87 69.10 -26.16
CA GLU A 219 22.19 68.52 -27.46
C GLU A 219 22.35 69.64 -28.49
N ASN A 220 23.46 69.60 -29.24
CA ASN A 220 23.77 70.52 -30.35
C ASN A 220 23.61 72.02 -30.03
N GLY A 221 24.03 72.43 -28.82
CA GLY A 221 24.13 73.85 -28.46
C GLY A 221 22.83 74.52 -27.99
N ASN A 222 21.68 73.83 -28.04
CA ASN A 222 20.42 74.32 -27.48
C ASN A 222 20.05 73.56 -26.20
N ILE A 223 19.61 74.30 -25.17
CA ILE A 223 19.14 73.73 -23.89
C ILE A 223 17.62 73.58 -23.97
N TYR A 224 17.14 72.35 -23.87
CA TYR A 224 15.72 72.05 -23.78
C TYR A 224 15.39 71.59 -22.36
N THR A 225 14.38 72.23 -21.74
CA THR A 225 13.88 71.86 -20.41
C THR A 225 12.58 71.11 -20.57
N TRP A 226 12.58 69.83 -20.18
CA TRP A 226 11.38 68.99 -20.20
C TRP A 226 10.90 68.78 -18.76
N VAL A 227 9.59 68.89 -18.54
CA VAL A 227 8.95 68.53 -17.27
C VAL A 227 8.25 67.20 -17.49
N ILE A 228 8.76 66.14 -16.88
CA ILE A 228 8.10 64.83 -16.89
C ILE A 228 7.17 64.79 -15.69
N VAL A 229 5.86 64.71 -15.93
CA VAL A 229 4.85 64.50 -14.89
C VAL A 229 4.57 63.01 -14.83
N GLN A 230 5.03 62.35 -13.78
CA GLN A 230 4.77 60.92 -13.56
C GLN A 230 3.58 60.81 -12.60
N ALA A 231 2.41 60.46 -13.13
CA ALA A 231 1.23 60.20 -12.32
C ALA A 231 1.39 58.82 -11.64
N ALA A 232 1.44 58.81 -10.31
CA ALA A 232 1.29 57.59 -9.54
C ALA A 232 -0.21 57.25 -9.48
N CYS A 233 -0.65 56.28 -10.29
CA CYS A 233 -1.92 55.61 -10.08
C CYS A 233 -1.72 54.58 -8.97
N ASP A 234 -2.18 54.89 -7.76
CA ASP A 234 -2.43 53.89 -6.72
C ASP A 234 -3.71 53.13 -7.11
N GLU A 235 -3.54 51.88 -7.54
CA GLU A 235 -4.62 50.89 -7.63
C GLU A 235 -5.09 50.55 -6.22
N ARG A 236 -6.38 50.77 -5.97
CA ARG A 236 -7.10 50.20 -4.84
C ARG A 236 -8.19 49.27 -5.38
#